data_AF-A0A1V9YSN3-F1
#
_entry.id   AF-A0A1V9YSN3-F1
#
_cell.length_a   1.000
_cell.length_b   1.000
_cell.length_c   1.000
_cell.angle_alpha   90.00
_cell.angle_beta   90.00
_cell.angle_gamma   90.00
#
_symmetry.space_group_name_H-M   'P 1'
#
loop_
_entity.id
_entity.type
_entity.pdbx_description
1 polymer ?
#
loop_
_entity_poly.entity_id
_entity_poly.type
_entity_poly.pdbx_seq_one_letter_code
_entity_poly.pdbx_strand_id
1 'polypeptide(L)'
;MLHPIEVIETAVDRHLVGKESMAAIARSSPIGLTQLKHYVKTRKEKGVIVVGKHTRDIGMHYGIAIVRLQPNATHLLQALDIAVFRPFKGMIARLMTQELRATNAKALSRRAAVKIAGGVAYN
;
A
#
# COMPACT_ATOMS: atom_id res chain seq x y z
N MET A 1 1.71 -13.84 -6.23
CA MET A 1 0.80 -14.99 -5.99
C MET A 1 0.44 -15.00 -4.51
N LEU A 2 -0.83 -15.24 -4.17
CA LEU A 2 -1.22 -15.53 -2.80
C LEU A 2 -0.91 -17.01 -2.56
N HIS A 3 0.02 -17.30 -1.64
CA HIS A 3 0.31 -18.68 -1.27
C HIS A 3 -0.80 -19.21 -0.35
N PRO A 4 -1.17 -20.50 -0.45
CA PRO A 4 -2.09 -21.12 0.50
C PRO A 4 -1.60 -20.93 1.94
N ILE A 5 -2.53 -20.74 2.88
CA ILE A 5 -2.19 -20.47 4.29
C ILE A 5 -1.39 -21.62 4.92
N GLU A 6 -1.70 -22.86 4.56
CA GLU A 6 -1.00 -24.07 5.02
C GLU A 6 0.49 -24.06 4.67
N VAL A 7 0.83 -23.59 3.46
CA VAL A 7 2.22 -23.46 2.99
C VAL A 7 2.95 -22.39 3.80
N ILE A 8 2.26 -21.32 4.17
CA ILE A 8 2.80 -20.24 4.98
C ILE A 8 3.00 -20.69 6.42
N GLU A 9 2.03 -21.38 7.01
CA GLU A 9 2.12 -21.90 8.38
C GLU A 9 3.27 -22.90 8.51
N THR A 10 3.38 -23.84 7.57
CA THR A 10 4.46 -24.83 7.56
C THR A 10 5.84 -24.16 7.44
N ALA A 11 5.98 -23.16 6.57
CA ALA A 11 7.24 -22.43 6.43
C ALA A 11 7.61 -21.63 7.69
N VAL A 12 6.62 -21.06 8.37
CA VAL A 12 6.83 -20.34 9.63
C VAL A 12 7.16 -21.31 10.77
N ASP A 13 6.51 -22.47 10.84
CA ASP A 13 6.76 -23.48 11.87
C ASP A 13 8.13 -24.14 11.73
N ARG A 14 8.60 -24.36 10.50
CA ARG A 14 10.00 -24.77 10.25
C ARG A 14 11.02 -23.80 10.85
N HIS A 15 10.72 -22.50 10.86
CA HIS A 15 11.59 -21.50 11.49
C HIS A 15 11.39 -21.41 13.01
N LEU A 16 10.14 -21.32 13.48
CA LEU A 16 9.82 -21.06 14.88
C LEU A 16 9.98 -22.30 15.77
N VAL A 17 9.59 -23.47 15.27
CA VAL A 17 9.64 -24.75 15.97
C VAL A 17 10.88 -25.54 15.54
N GLY A 18 11.10 -25.66 14.23
CA GLY A 18 12.23 -26.41 13.66
C GLY A 18 13.59 -25.70 13.76
N LYS A 19 13.62 -24.41 14.14
CA LYS A 19 14.83 -23.56 14.22
C LYS A 19 15.64 -23.51 12.93
N GLU A 20 15.05 -23.81 11.78
CA GLU A 20 15.72 -23.72 10.49
C GLU A 20 16.02 -22.26 10.13
N SER A 21 17.12 -22.02 9.42
CA SER A 21 17.44 -20.69 8.89
C SER A 21 16.38 -20.21 7.90
N MET A 22 15.90 -18.96 8.06
CA MET A 22 14.97 -18.34 7.11
C MET A 22 15.50 -18.33 5.67
N ALA A 23 16.83 -18.27 5.48
CA ALA A 23 17.45 -18.32 4.15
C ALA A 23 17.45 -19.72 3.53
N ALA A 24 17.42 -20.79 4.35
CA ALA A 24 17.25 -22.15 3.87
C ALA A 24 15.77 -22.41 3.50
N ILE A 25 14.85 -21.92 4.31
CA ILE A 25 13.40 -22.03 4.03
C ILE A 25 13.05 -21.25 2.77
N ALA A 26 13.52 -20.01 2.60
CA ALA A 26 13.23 -19.21 1.41
C ALA A 26 13.78 -19.81 0.09
N ARG A 27 14.78 -20.71 0.17
CA ARG A 27 15.31 -21.46 -0.99
C ARG A 27 14.54 -22.74 -1.29
N SER A 28 13.86 -23.31 -0.29
CA SER A 28 13.15 -24.59 -0.38
C SER A 28 11.62 -24.47 -0.36
N SER A 29 11.10 -23.27 -0.12
CA SER A 29 9.68 -22.94 -0.07
C SER A 29 9.33 -21.98 -1.20
N PRO A 30 8.09 -22.00 -1.71
CA PRO A 30 7.61 -21.00 -2.65
C PRO A 30 7.53 -19.58 -2.05
N ILE A 31 7.78 -19.40 -0.75
CA ILE A 31 7.69 -18.12 -0.04
C ILE A 31 9.05 -17.41 -0.02
N GLY A 32 9.08 -16.18 -0.55
CA GLY A 32 10.27 -15.34 -0.52
C GLY A 32 10.65 -14.88 0.90
N LEU A 33 11.94 -14.59 1.11
CA LEU A 33 12.50 -14.23 2.42
C LEU A 33 11.79 -13.05 3.10
N THR A 34 11.43 -12.02 2.34
CA THR A 34 10.73 -10.83 2.85
C THR A 34 9.34 -11.18 3.40
N GLN A 35 8.60 -12.03 2.68
CA GLN A 35 7.28 -12.49 3.11
C GLN A 35 7.39 -13.39 4.33
N LEU A 36 8.37 -14.30 4.36
CA LEU A 36 8.63 -15.15 5.52
C LEU A 36 8.92 -14.33 6.78
N LYS A 37 9.77 -13.30 6.69
CA LYS A 37 10.03 -12.36 7.81
C LYS A 37 8.74 -11.70 8.32
N HIS A 38 7.89 -11.24 7.40
CA HIS A 38 6.62 -10.62 7.74
C HIS A 38 5.68 -11.60 8.47
N TYR A 39 5.53 -12.83 7.98
CA TYR A 39 4.66 -13.83 8.61
C TYR A 39 5.19 -14.32 9.96
N VAL A 40 6.50 -14.52 10.09
CA VAL A 40 7.15 -14.85 11.37
C VAL A 40 6.89 -13.75 12.39
N LYS A 41 7.06 -12.48 12.00
CA LYS A 41 6.76 -11.32 12.86
C LYS A 41 5.29 -11.31 13.28
N THR A 42 4.39 -11.49 12.32
CA THR A 42 2.94 -11.50 12.57
C THR A 42 2.55 -12.61 13.55
N ARG A 43 3.11 -13.83 13.40
CA ARG A 43 2.83 -14.96 14.31
C ARG A 43 3.38 -14.71 15.72
N LYS A 44 4.54 -14.07 15.86
CA LYS A 44 5.09 -13.67 17.16
C LYS A 44 4.24 -12.60 17.87
N GLU A 45 3.73 -11.62 17.12
CA GLU A 45 2.99 -10.49 17.68
C GLU A 45 1.52 -10.81 17.96
N LYS A 46 0.87 -11.57 17.08
CA LYS A 46 -0.59 -11.78 17.10
C LYS A 46 -1.01 -13.23 17.36
N GLY A 47 -0.07 -14.16 17.41
CA GLY A 47 -0.34 -15.60 17.56
C GLY A 47 -0.94 -16.28 16.32
N VAL A 48 -1.59 -15.53 15.42
CA VAL A 48 -2.26 -16.04 14.22
C VAL A 48 -1.71 -15.37 12.96
N ILE A 49 -1.44 -16.17 11.92
CA ILE A 49 -1.06 -15.66 10.61
C ILE A 49 -2.33 -15.32 9.83
N VAL A 50 -2.50 -14.05 9.49
CA VAL A 50 -3.64 -13.57 8.71
C VAL A 50 -3.16 -13.16 7.32
N VAL A 51 -3.45 -14.00 6.32
CA VAL A 51 -3.06 -13.77 4.92
C VAL A 51 -4.19 -13.04 4.19
N GLY A 52 -3.90 -11.89 3.57
CA GLY A 52 -4.82 -11.20 2.67
C GLY A 52 -6.09 -10.59 3.27
N LYS A 53 -6.27 -10.68 4.59
CA LYS A 53 -7.50 -10.24 5.29
C LYS A 53 -7.45 -8.78 5.75
N HIS A 54 -6.25 -8.21 5.93
CA HIS A 54 -6.06 -6.90 6.55
C HIS A 54 -6.86 -5.78 5.89
N THR A 55 -6.84 -5.67 4.55
CA THR A 55 -7.55 -4.59 3.86
C THR A 55 -9.07 -4.76 3.95
N ARG A 56 -9.58 -5.99 3.88
CA ARG A 56 -11.02 -6.27 4.01
C ARG A 56 -11.51 -6.04 5.44
N ASP A 57 -10.73 -6.45 6.43
CA ASP A 57 -11.06 -6.29 7.85
C ASP A 57 -11.01 -4.81 8.26
N ILE A 58 -10.02 -4.05 7.76
CA ILE A 58 -9.99 -2.58 7.87
C ILE A 58 -11.24 -2.00 7.22
N GLY A 59 -11.56 -2.42 5.99
CA GLY A 59 -12.73 -1.92 5.28
C GLY A 59 -14.01 -2.12 6.08
N MET A 60 -14.25 -3.33 6.58
CA MET A 60 -15.41 -3.63 7.44
C MET A 60 -15.43 -2.81 8.73
N HIS A 61 -14.28 -2.62 9.38
CA HIS A 61 -14.18 -1.83 10.61
C HIS A 61 -14.58 -0.36 10.40
N TYR A 62 -14.22 0.21 9.24
CA TYR A 62 -14.54 1.60 8.88
C TYR A 62 -15.81 1.75 8.02
N GLY A 63 -16.57 0.68 7.79
CA GLY A 63 -17.76 0.71 6.91
C GLY A 63 -17.45 0.92 5.42
N ILE A 64 -16.21 0.65 4.99
CA ILE A 64 -15.74 0.79 3.62
C ILE A 64 -15.91 -0.54 2.87
N ALA A 65 -16.72 -0.52 1.81
CA ALA A 65 -16.91 -1.65 0.91
C ALA A 65 -15.77 -1.73 -0.13
N ILE A 66 -15.05 -2.86 -0.17
CA ILE A 66 -14.04 -3.12 -1.20
C ILE A 66 -14.68 -3.94 -2.32
N VAL A 67 -14.83 -3.31 -3.48
CA VAL A 67 -15.39 -3.95 -4.68
C VAL A 67 -14.25 -4.39 -5.59
N ARG A 68 -14.28 -5.67 -6.03
CA ARG A 68 -13.37 -6.16 -7.06
C ARG A 68 -13.89 -5.75 -8.42
N LEU A 69 -13.13 -4.93 -9.13
CA LEU A 69 -13.42 -4.58 -10.51
C LEU A 69 -12.75 -5.57 -11.46
N GLN A 70 -13.33 -5.73 -12.64
CA GLN A 70 -12.71 -6.51 -13.70
C GLN A 70 -11.40 -5.84 -14.18
N PRO A 71 -10.45 -6.61 -14.72
CA PRO A 71 -9.31 -6.05 -15.42
C PRO A 71 -9.78 -5.01 -16.46
N ASN A 72 -9.08 -3.88 -16.57
CA ASN A 72 -9.41 -2.77 -17.48
C ASN A 72 -10.75 -2.06 -17.23
N ALA A 73 -11.32 -2.17 -16.02
CA ALA A 73 -12.48 -1.36 -15.62
C ALA A 73 -12.16 0.13 -15.37
N THR A 74 -11.17 0.69 -16.09
CA THR A 74 -10.74 2.09 -15.97
C THR A 74 -11.90 3.04 -16.26
N HIS A 75 -12.85 2.66 -17.10
CA HIS A 75 -14.08 3.40 -17.37
C HIS A 75 -14.91 3.74 -16.12
N LEU A 76 -14.88 2.90 -15.08
CA LEU A 76 -15.58 3.18 -13.82
C LEU A 76 -14.88 4.24 -12.98
N LEU A 77 -13.56 4.38 -13.15
CA LEU A 77 -12.73 5.36 -12.44
C LEU A 77 -12.50 6.64 -13.26
N GLN A 78 -12.84 6.63 -14.55
CA GLN A 78 -12.70 7.79 -15.44
C GLN A 78 -13.46 9.01 -14.94
N ALA A 79 -14.68 8.83 -14.42
CA ALA A 79 -15.45 9.92 -13.84
C ALA A 79 -14.73 10.56 -12.65
N LEU A 80 -14.08 9.75 -11.80
CA LEU A 80 -13.27 10.25 -10.69
C LEU A 80 -12.01 10.95 -11.19
N ASP A 81 -11.35 10.40 -12.22
CA ASP A 81 -10.20 11.01 -12.86
C ASP A 81 -10.52 12.40 -13.44
N ILE A 82 -11.67 12.54 -14.09
CA ILE A 82 -12.08 13.78 -14.76
C ILE A 82 -12.67 14.78 -13.77
N ALA A 83 -13.55 14.35 -12.86
CA ALA A 83 -14.29 15.24 -11.98
C ALA A 83 -13.50 15.63 -10.73
N VAL A 84 -12.64 14.74 -10.21
CA VAL A 84 -11.90 14.97 -8.97
C VAL A 84 -10.42 15.15 -9.23
N PHE A 85 -9.77 14.18 -9.88
CA PHE A 85 -8.31 14.22 -10.00
C PHE A 85 -7.81 15.28 -10.97
N ARG A 86 -8.50 15.54 -12.07
CA ARG A 86 -8.08 16.57 -13.05
C ARG A 86 -8.16 17.99 -12.45
N PRO A 87 -9.26 18.44 -11.83
CA PRO A 87 -9.31 19.74 -11.15
C PRO A 87 -8.27 19.84 -10.02
N PHE A 88 -8.14 18.78 -9.22
CA PHE A 88 -7.14 18.73 -8.16
C PHE A 88 -5.71 18.91 -8.70
N LYS A 89 -5.31 18.12 -9.70
CA LYS A 89 -3.98 18.23 -10.35
C LYS A 89 -3.76 19.63 -10.94
N GLY A 90 -4.77 20.20 -11.59
CA GLY A 90 -4.70 21.55 -12.16
C GLY A 90 -4.48 22.63 -11.09
N MET A 91 -5.20 22.54 -9.98
CA MET A 91 -5.04 23.45 -8.84
C MET A 91 -3.64 23.33 -8.21
N ILE A 92 -3.15 22.11 -7.98
CA ILE A 92 -1.79 21.87 -7.46
C ILE A 92 -0.75 22.47 -8.40
N ALA A 93 -0.86 22.22 -9.71
CA ALA A 93 0.07 22.77 -10.70
C ALA A 93 0.07 24.30 -10.68
N ARG A 94 -1.10 24.93 -10.55
CA ARG A 94 -1.23 26.39 -10.43
C ARG A 94 -0.53 26.92 -9.18
N LEU A 95 -0.79 26.33 -8.02
CA LEU A 95 -0.19 26.77 -6.75
C LEU A 95 1.33 26.58 -6.74
N MET A 96 1.82 25.44 -7.25
CA MET A 96 3.26 25.21 -7.41
C MET A 96 3.89 26.23 -8.35
N THR A 97 3.22 26.58 -9.45
CA THR A 97 3.69 27.61 -10.38
C THR A 97 3.76 28.99 -9.72
N GLN A 98 2.77 29.34 -8.91
CA GLN A 98 2.74 30.61 -8.17
C GLN A 98 3.91 30.70 -7.18
N GLU A 99 4.18 29.63 -6.43
CA GLU A 99 5.31 29.56 -5.50
C GLU A 99 6.67 29.62 -6.20
N LEU A 100 6.84 28.90 -7.32
CA LEU A 100 8.07 28.98 -8.11
C LEU A 100 8.31 30.39 -8.66
N ARG A 101 7.25 31.09 -9.10
CA ARG A 101 7.36 32.48 -9.55
C ARG A 101 7.70 33.44 -8.41
N ALA A 102 7.04 33.29 -7.26
CA ALA A 102 7.28 34.14 -6.09
C ALA A 102 8.71 34.01 -5.56
N THR A 103 9.28 32.81 -5.62
CA THR A 103 10.64 32.52 -5.16
C THR A 103 11.70 32.64 -6.26
N ASN A 104 11.30 32.93 -7.50
CA ASN A 104 12.13 32.90 -8.70
C ASN A 104 12.98 31.60 -8.81
N ALA A 105 12.43 30.49 -8.34
CA ALA A 105 13.10 29.20 -8.26
C ALA A 105 12.72 28.32 -9.47
N LYS A 106 13.66 27.48 -9.91
CA LYS A 106 13.41 26.48 -10.96
C LYS A 106 12.88 25.15 -10.43
N ALA A 107 12.93 24.94 -9.12
CA ALA A 107 12.49 23.71 -8.47
C ALA A 107 11.94 23.99 -7.07
N LEU A 108 10.98 23.15 -6.65
CA LEU A 108 10.33 23.27 -5.35
C LEU A 108 10.84 22.18 -4.41
N SER A 109 11.09 22.52 -3.14
CA SER A 109 11.50 21.52 -2.15
C SER A 109 10.35 20.55 -1.84
N ARG A 110 10.67 19.30 -1.52
CA ARG A 110 9.66 18.28 -1.16
C ARG A 110 8.74 18.75 -0.03
N ARG A 111 9.28 19.45 0.97
CA ARG A 111 8.52 19.98 2.11
C ARG A 111 7.51 21.04 1.66
N ALA A 112 7.91 21.96 0.77
CA ALA A 112 7.01 22.96 0.22
C ALA A 112 5.93 22.30 -0.66
N ALA A 113 6.28 21.31 -1.47
CA ALA A 113 5.32 20.62 -2.33
C ALA A 113 4.25 19.88 -1.53
N VAL A 114 4.66 19.20 -0.46
CA VAL A 114 3.73 18.51 0.46
C VAL A 114 2.84 19.53 1.18
N LYS A 115 3.38 20.69 1.58
CA LYS A 115 2.57 21.75 2.21
C LYS A 115 1.51 22.30 1.24
N ILE A 116 1.88 22.56 0.00
CA ILE A 116 0.95 23.01 -1.04
C ILE A 116 -0.14 21.95 -1.27
N ALA A 117 0.25 20.68 -1.38
CA ALA A 117 -0.70 19.58 -1.59
C ALA A 117 -1.63 19.33 -0.40
N GLY A 118 -1.13 19.46 0.83
CA GLY A 118 -1.91 19.28 2.05
C GLY A 118 -2.76 20.49 2.45
N GLY A 119 -2.45 21.68 1.92
CA GLY A 119 -3.22 22.91 2.17
C GLY A 119 -4.43 23.09 1.23
N VAL A 120 -4.64 22.17 0.29
CA VAL A 120 -5.78 22.20 -0.62
C VAL A 120 -7.02 21.66 0.11
N ALA A 121 -7.72 22.53 0.84
CA ALA A 121 -9.08 22.25 1.26
C ALA A 121 -10.01 22.40 0.04
N TYR A 122 -10.81 21.37 -0.24
CA TYR A 122 -11.84 21.41 -1.27
C TYR A 122 -12.89 22.46 -0.88
N ASN A 123 -12.94 23.58 -1.61
CA ASN A 123 -14.07 24.52 -1.61
C ASN A 123 -14.96 24.21 -2.81
#